data_AF-A0A3S0GFA6-F1
#
_entry.id   AF-A0A3S0GFA6-F1
#
_cell.length_a   1.000
_cell.length_b   1.000
_cell.length_c   1.000
_cell.angle_alpha   90.00
_cell.angle_beta   90.00
_cell.angle_gamma   90.00
#
_symmetry.space_group_name_H-M   'P 1'
#
loop_
_entity.id
_entity.type
_entity.pdbx_description
1 polymer ?
#
loop_
_entity_poly.entity_id
_entity_poly.type
_entity_poly.pdbx_seq_one_letter_code
_entity_poly.pdbx_strand_id
1 'polypeptide(L)'
;MLGLGGSLPLATNALSADIYKLGNNQRIACNRSLTAGKLQNISCKSFAYVLNSVTSEFYRCQVSVAVTRDNKTILKTEADGKCTSLGRIFPADSSYSFDATETEPPNTNAFFGSGGTAIWVSDAAALKVRGCIQLVTGIGPDLLNCVDMTFDPQK
;
A
#
# COMPACT_ATOMS: atom_id res chain seq x y z
N MET A 1 -38.32 15.34 -41.39
CA MET A 1 -37.47 15.87 -40.32
C MET A 1 -36.60 14.74 -39.79
N LEU A 2 -35.30 14.71 -40.12
CA LEU A 2 -34.34 13.76 -39.55
C LEU A 2 -33.92 14.28 -38.16
N GLY A 3 -34.17 13.51 -37.11
CA GLY A 3 -33.62 13.76 -35.77
C GLY A 3 -32.29 13.02 -35.59
N LEU A 4 -31.19 13.76 -35.49
CA LEU A 4 -29.90 13.24 -35.05
C LEU A 4 -29.93 13.00 -33.53
N GLY A 5 -30.08 11.75 -33.12
CA GLY A 5 -29.84 11.32 -31.74
C GLY A 5 -28.35 11.04 -31.52
N GLY A 6 -27.59 12.07 -31.16
CA GLY A 6 -26.19 11.91 -30.75
C GLY A 6 -26.10 11.35 -29.33
N SER A 7 -25.76 10.08 -29.19
CA SER A 7 -25.37 9.48 -27.91
C SER A 7 -23.93 9.88 -27.56
N LEU A 8 -23.77 10.76 -26.56
CA LEU A 8 -22.47 11.01 -25.92
C LEU A 8 -22.10 9.81 -25.03
N PRO A 9 -20.88 9.26 -25.12
CA PRO A 9 -20.41 8.30 -24.13
C PRO A 9 -20.07 9.02 -22.81
N LEU A 10 -20.50 8.44 -21.69
CA LEU A 10 -20.18 8.91 -20.33
C LEU A 10 -18.66 8.86 -20.09
N ALA A 11 -18.05 10.03 -19.94
CA ALA A 11 -16.67 10.20 -19.49
C ALA A 11 -16.55 10.33 -17.95
N THR A 12 -17.27 9.50 -17.19
CA THR A 12 -17.27 9.56 -15.71
C THR A 12 -15.99 9.00 -15.08
N ASN A 13 -15.17 8.26 -15.83
CA ASN A 13 -13.98 7.59 -15.29
C ASN A 13 -12.75 8.50 -15.21
N ALA A 14 -12.72 9.59 -15.97
CA ALA A 14 -11.57 10.52 -15.98
C ALA A 14 -11.54 11.43 -14.72
N LEU A 15 -12.71 11.76 -14.17
CA LEU A 15 -12.82 12.63 -12.98
C LEU A 15 -12.31 11.96 -11.70
N SER A 16 -12.44 10.64 -11.57
CA SER A 16 -11.99 9.92 -10.36
C SER A 16 -10.46 9.83 -10.26
N ALA A 17 -9.77 9.76 -11.40
CA ALA A 17 -8.32 9.61 -11.47
C ALA A 17 -7.54 10.81 -10.91
N ASP A 18 -8.07 12.03 -11.07
CA ASP A 18 -7.42 13.25 -10.58
C ASP A 18 -7.76 13.58 -9.12
N ILE A 19 -8.83 12.98 -8.58
CA ILE A 19 -9.31 13.26 -7.23
C ILE A 19 -8.47 12.53 -6.20
N TYR A 20 -8.24 11.21 -6.36
CA TYR A 20 -7.50 10.41 -5.40
C TYR A 20 -6.01 10.31 -5.73
N LYS A 21 -5.16 10.70 -4.79
CA LYS A 21 -3.70 10.72 -4.96
C LYS A 21 -3.03 9.84 -3.92
N LEU A 22 -2.19 8.91 -4.39
CA LEU A 22 -1.29 8.13 -3.54
C LEU A 22 -0.15 9.02 -3.02
N GLY A 23 0.10 8.98 -1.72
CA GLY A 23 1.17 9.73 -1.07
C GLY A 23 2.56 9.26 -1.47
N ASN A 24 3.52 10.20 -1.50
CA ASN A 24 4.90 9.94 -1.93
C ASN A 24 5.82 9.44 -0.80
N ASN A 25 5.35 9.43 0.45
CA ASN A 25 6.15 9.03 1.60
C ASN A 25 5.84 7.58 1.98
N GLN A 26 6.42 6.62 1.24
CA GLN A 26 6.27 5.21 1.57
C GLN A 26 7.44 4.76 2.45
N ARG A 27 7.12 4.19 3.61
CA ARG A 27 8.11 3.63 4.55
C ARG A 27 7.95 2.13 4.64
N ILE A 28 9.05 1.42 4.88
CA ILE A 28 9.04 -0.02 5.15
C ILE A 28 9.84 -0.30 6.41
N ALA A 29 9.26 -1.07 7.31
CA ALA A 29 9.92 -1.56 8.51
C ALA A 29 10.00 -3.08 8.42
N CYS A 30 11.22 -3.62 8.48
CA CYS A 30 11.49 -5.04 8.45
C CYS A 30 12.12 -5.50 9.76
N ASN A 31 11.74 -6.68 10.20
CA ASN A 31 12.42 -7.39 11.28
C ASN A 31 12.79 -8.80 10.82
N ARG A 32 13.86 -9.31 11.43
CA ARG A 32 14.31 -10.67 11.23
C ARG A 32 14.59 -11.28 12.60
N SER A 33 13.80 -12.28 12.97
CA SER A 33 14.07 -13.07 14.18
C SER A 33 15.10 -14.14 13.86
N LEU A 34 16.27 -14.04 14.51
CA LEU A 34 17.38 -14.97 14.38
C LEU A 34 17.36 -15.96 15.55
N THR A 35 16.54 -17.00 15.48
CA THR A 35 16.68 -18.13 16.41
C THR A 35 17.80 -19.02 15.91
N ALA A 36 18.83 -19.26 16.73
CA ALA A 36 19.96 -20.11 16.35
C ALA A 36 19.46 -21.54 16.04
N GLY A 37 19.69 -21.98 14.80
CA GLY A 37 19.72 -23.41 14.49
C GLY A 37 18.53 -24.06 13.78
N LYS A 38 17.49 -23.35 13.26
CA LYS A 38 16.64 -23.99 12.22
C LYS A 38 15.72 -23.10 11.40
N LEU A 39 15.05 -22.12 12.00
CA LEU A 39 14.03 -21.32 11.30
C LEU A 39 14.33 -19.82 11.41
N GLN A 40 14.06 -19.12 10.33
CA GLN A 40 14.22 -17.69 10.21
C GLN A 40 12.87 -17.10 9.83
N ASN A 41 12.39 -16.17 10.65
CA ASN A 41 11.19 -15.41 10.37
C ASN A 41 11.60 -14.01 9.95
N ILE A 42 11.26 -13.65 8.71
CA ILE A 42 11.44 -12.32 8.16
C ILE A 42 10.04 -11.73 8.06
N SER A 43 9.79 -10.58 8.66
CA SER A 43 8.53 -9.88 8.47
C SER A 43 8.75 -8.42 8.17
N CYS A 44 8.02 -7.90 7.20
CA CYS A 44 8.07 -6.51 6.79
C CYS A 44 6.68 -5.94 6.75
N LYS A 45 6.58 -4.66 7.09
CA LYS A 45 5.34 -3.89 7.03
C LYS A 45 5.63 -2.55 6.41
N SER A 46 4.73 -2.11 5.54
CA SER A 46 4.77 -0.80 4.92
C SER A 46 3.40 -0.15 5.03
N PHE A 47 3.38 1.17 4.95
CA PHE A 47 2.16 1.95 4.86
C PHE A 47 2.29 2.99 3.75
N ALA A 48 1.14 3.37 3.21
CA ALA A 48 0.96 4.47 2.28
C ALA A 48 -0.37 5.14 2.56
N TYR A 49 -0.52 6.36 2.05
CA TYR A 49 -1.73 7.14 2.22
C TYR A 49 -2.37 7.42 0.87
N VAL A 50 -3.70 7.54 0.85
CA VAL A 50 -4.45 8.02 -0.31
C VAL A 50 -5.28 9.22 0.12
N LEU A 51 -5.12 10.37 -0.54
CA LEU A 51 -5.89 11.59 -0.28
C LEU A 51 -6.89 11.84 -1.41
N ASN A 52 -8.13 12.19 -1.06
CA ASN A 52 -9.03 12.94 -1.90
C ASN A 52 -8.62 14.42 -1.94
N SER A 53 -8.03 14.85 -3.06
CA SER A 53 -7.51 16.20 -3.27
C SER A 53 -8.58 17.29 -3.32
N VAL A 54 -9.87 16.95 -3.29
CA VAL A 54 -10.98 17.91 -3.26
C VAL A 54 -11.56 18.05 -1.85
N THR A 55 -11.85 16.93 -1.19
CA THR A 55 -12.51 16.94 0.13
C THR A 55 -11.52 16.97 1.28
N SER A 56 -10.25 16.65 1.06
CA SER A 56 -9.21 16.37 2.08
C SER A 56 -9.46 15.11 2.92
N GLU A 57 -10.35 14.22 2.48
CA GLU A 57 -10.51 12.89 3.07
C GLU A 57 -9.30 12.02 2.75
N PHE A 58 -8.82 11.26 3.73
CA PHE A 58 -7.63 10.44 3.54
C PHE A 58 -7.73 9.06 4.19
N TYR A 59 -7.04 8.12 3.57
CA TYR A 59 -6.99 6.72 3.96
C TYR A 59 -5.56 6.34 4.25
N ARG A 60 -5.38 5.52 5.29
CA ARG A 60 -4.10 4.87 5.58
C ARG A 60 -4.18 3.41 5.16
N CYS A 61 -3.41 3.05 4.16
CA CYS A 61 -3.25 1.68 3.70
C CYS A 61 -1.99 1.07 4.28
N GLN A 62 -2.06 -0.20 4.65
CA GLN A 62 -0.94 -0.93 5.22
C GLN A 62 -0.86 -2.31 4.60
N VAL A 63 0.34 -2.72 4.21
CA VAL A 63 0.65 -4.09 3.77
C VAL A 63 1.70 -4.69 4.69
N SER A 64 1.59 -5.99 4.96
CA SER A 64 2.59 -6.77 5.67
C SER A 64 2.85 -8.08 4.95
N VAL A 65 4.11 -8.48 4.90
CA VAL A 65 4.54 -9.78 4.38
C VAL A 65 5.44 -10.42 5.41
N ALA A 66 5.17 -11.70 5.72
CA ALA A 66 5.98 -12.51 6.59
C ALA A 66 6.39 -13.80 5.89
N VAL A 67 7.64 -14.21 6.11
CA VAL A 67 8.24 -15.40 5.52
C VAL A 67 8.90 -16.20 6.61
N THR A 68 8.57 -17.49 6.68
CA THR A 68 9.31 -18.47 7.46
C THR A 68 10.13 -19.31 6.49
N ARG A 69 11.45 -19.38 6.71
CA ARG A 69 12.38 -20.19 5.92
C ARG A 69 13.32 -20.99 6.83
N ASP A 70 13.90 -22.04 6.28
CA ASP A 70 15.11 -22.65 6.84
C ASP A 70 16.35 -22.18 6.07
N ASN A 71 17.40 -23.00 6.02
CA ASN A 71 18.64 -22.69 5.28
C ASN A 71 18.59 -23.12 3.80
N LYS A 72 17.54 -23.81 3.37
CA LYS A 72 17.41 -24.39 2.03
C LYS A 72 16.18 -23.93 1.27
N THR A 73 15.08 -23.65 1.97
CA THR A 73 13.76 -23.42 1.37
C THR A 73 12.91 -22.43 2.17
N ILE A 74 11.97 -21.81 1.48
CA ILE A 74 10.87 -21.06 2.10
C ILE A 74 9.79 -22.08 2.51
N LEU A 75 9.41 -22.07 3.79
CA LEU A 75 8.43 -22.99 4.35
C LEU A 75 7.03 -22.38 4.39
N LYS A 76 6.96 -21.07 4.60
CA LYS A 76 5.69 -20.34 4.72
C LYS A 76 5.84 -18.91 4.23
N THR A 77 4.80 -18.43 3.56
CA THR A 77 4.65 -17.03 3.18
C THR A 77 3.24 -16.59 3.57
N GLU A 78 3.17 -15.44 4.24
CA GLU A 78 1.93 -14.80 4.62
C GLU A 78 1.96 -13.36 4.12
N ALA A 79 0.84 -12.88 3.60
CA ALA A 79 0.66 -11.50 3.18
C ALA A 79 -0.71 -11.04 3.63
N ASP A 80 -0.78 -9.84 4.19
CA ASP A 80 -2.03 -9.21 4.64
C ASP A 80 -1.97 -7.71 4.36
N GLY A 81 -3.14 -7.08 4.25
CA GLY A 81 -3.24 -5.66 4.01
C GLY A 81 -4.64 -5.12 4.16
N LYS A 82 -4.73 -3.84 4.53
CA LYS A 82 -5.98 -3.11 4.66
C LYS A 82 -5.79 -1.62 4.48
N CYS A 83 -6.84 -0.95 4.02
CA CYS A 83 -6.98 0.50 4.10
C CYS A 83 -8.01 0.88 5.16
N THR A 84 -7.72 1.95 5.90
CA THR A 84 -8.62 2.51 6.92
C THR A 84 -8.84 3.99 6.61
N SER A 85 -10.10 4.44 6.58
CA SER A 85 -10.45 5.86 6.51
C SER A 85 -10.01 6.56 7.80
N LEU A 86 -9.32 7.68 7.68
CA LEU A 86 -8.91 8.53 8.81
C LEU A 86 -9.74 9.82 8.89
N GLY A 87 -10.72 9.96 8.01
CA GLY A 87 -11.62 11.11 7.96
C GLY A 87 -11.07 12.25 7.10
N ARG A 88 -11.58 13.45 7.40
CA ARG A 88 -11.42 14.67 6.60
C ARG A 88 -10.63 15.72 7.39
N ILE A 89 -9.67 16.41 6.74
CA ILE A 89 -8.81 17.41 7.40
C ILE A 89 -9.46 18.80 7.45
N PHE A 90 -9.93 19.30 6.30
CA PHE A 90 -10.58 20.60 6.16
C PHE A 90 -12.09 20.42 5.94
N PRO A 91 -12.95 21.23 6.57
CA PRO A 91 -14.40 21.08 6.45
C PRO A 91 -14.98 21.48 5.09
N ALA A 92 -14.29 22.34 4.33
CA ALA A 92 -14.73 22.82 3.02
C ALA A 92 -13.96 22.13 1.88
N ASP A 93 -14.54 22.09 0.68
CA ASP A 93 -13.88 21.54 -0.50
C ASP A 93 -12.91 22.58 -1.11
N SER A 94 -11.79 22.12 -1.66
CA SER A 94 -10.78 22.98 -2.31
C SER A 94 -9.87 22.19 -3.24
N SER A 95 -8.67 22.69 -3.52
CA SER A 95 -7.59 21.97 -4.20
C SER A 95 -6.46 21.70 -3.22
N TYR A 96 -6.44 20.50 -2.65
CA TYR A 96 -5.50 20.07 -1.61
C TYR A 96 -4.30 19.31 -2.17
N SER A 97 -3.14 19.54 -1.55
CA SER A 97 -1.98 18.67 -1.63
C SER A 97 -1.87 17.81 -0.37
N PHE A 98 -1.15 16.70 -0.45
CA PHE A 98 -0.99 15.77 0.65
C PHE A 98 0.46 15.40 0.89
N ASP A 99 0.86 15.41 2.15
CA ASP A 99 1.99 14.64 2.64
C ASP A 99 1.68 14.18 4.07
N ALA A 100 2.20 13.01 4.43
CA ALA A 100 2.10 12.48 5.77
C ALA A 100 3.38 11.71 6.09
N THR A 101 3.91 11.95 7.28
CA THR A 101 5.04 11.20 7.83
C THR A 101 4.59 10.58 9.14
N GLU A 102 4.70 9.26 9.25
CA GLU A 102 4.56 8.59 10.54
C GLU A 102 5.94 8.44 11.18
N THR A 103 5.99 8.58 12.50
CA THR A 103 7.15 8.11 13.26
C THR A 103 7.23 6.60 13.14
N GLU A 104 8.39 6.07 12.74
CA GLU A 104 8.60 4.62 12.71
C GLU A 104 8.43 4.05 14.13
N PRO A 105 7.61 3.00 14.32
CA PRO A 105 7.58 2.29 15.59
C PRO A 105 8.99 1.77 15.93
N PRO A 106 9.36 1.66 17.21
CA PRO A 106 10.67 1.13 17.60
C PRO A 106 10.99 -0.20 16.90
N ASN A 107 11.91 -0.18 15.94
CA ASN A 107 12.30 -1.36 15.16
C ASN A 107 13.63 -1.90 15.69
N THR A 108 13.59 -2.82 16.63
CA THR A 108 14.80 -3.42 17.23
C THR A 108 15.70 -4.22 16.26
N ASN A 109 15.35 -4.32 14.98
CA ASN A 109 16.00 -5.22 14.02
C ASN A 109 16.30 -4.60 12.63
N ALA A 110 16.28 -3.27 12.49
CA ALA A 110 16.72 -2.60 11.26
C ALA A 110 18.20 -2.89 10.89
N PHE A 111 18.96 -3.54 11.79
CA PHE A 111 20.40 -3.77 11.70
C PHE A 111 20.86 -5.06 10.99
N PHE A 112 19.97 -5.96 10.55
CA PHE A 112 20.39 -7.30 10.09
C PHE A 112 19.87 -7.70 8.70
N GLY A 113 20.36 -7.05 7.64
CA GLY A 113 20.38 -7.62 6.29
C GLY A 113 19.93 -6.71 5.15
N SER A 114 20.02 -7.23 3.91
CA SER A 114 19.47 -6.64 2.69
C SER A 114 17.99 -6.34 2.90
N GLY A 115 17.64 -5.05 2.92
CA GLY A 115 16.29 -4.56 3.18
C GLY A 115 15.24 -5.11 2.20
N GLY A 116 13.97 -4.81 2.48
CA GLY A 116 12.89 -5.05 1.53
C GLY A 116 12.56 -3.79 0.73
N THR A 117 11.89 -3.96 -0.41
CA THR A 117 11.32 -2.84 -1.17
C THR A 117 9.80 -2.86 -1.02
N ALA A 118 9.21 -1.75 -0.59
CA ALA A 118 7.76 -1.55 -0.66
C ALA A 118 7.40 -0.84 -1.96
N ILE A 119 6.38 -1.33 -2.64
CA ILE A 119 5.86 -0.79 -3.90
C ILE A 119 4.38 -0.54 -3.68
N TRP A 120 3.91 0.65 -4.02
CA TRP A 120 2.52 1.04 -3.87
C TRP A 120 1.97 1.56 -5.18
N VAL A 121 0.79 1.08 -5.55
CA VAL A 121 0.08 1.49 -6.76
C VAL A 121 -1.38 1.71 -6.41
N SER A 122 -1.98 2.81 -6.87
CA SER A 122 -3.41 3.08 -6.71
C SER A 122 -4.12 3.09 -8.06
N ASP A 123 -5.26 2.41 -8.12
CA ASP A 123 -6.26 2.60 -9.17
C ASP A 123 -7.40 3.43 -8.56
N ALA A 124 -7.35 4.73 -8.83
CA ALA A 124 -8.32 5.69 -8.32
C ALA A 124 -9.73 5.42 -8.87
N ALA A 125 -9.84 4.99 -10.13
CA ALA A 125 -11.14 4.71 -10.76
C ALA A 125 -11.82 3.48 -10.14
N ALA A 126 -11.03 2.47 -9.73
CA ALA A 126 -11.55 1.28 -9.06
C ALA A 126 -11.57 1.38 -7.53
N LEU A 127 -11.15 2.51 -6.94
CA LEU A 127 -11.01 2.70 -5.49
C LEU A 127 -10.16 1.59 -4.84
N LYS A 128 -9.06 1.25 -5.52
CA LYS A 128 -8.15 0.17 -5.12
C LYS A 128 -6.73 0.67 -4.91
N VAL A 129 -6.07 0.11 -3.91
CA VAL A 129 -4.62 0.22 -3.72
C VAL A 129 -4.03 -1.18 -3.69
N ARG A 130 -2.93 -1.36 -4.41
CA ARG A 130 -2.08 -2.54 -4.30
C ARG A 130 -0.79 -2.17 -3.59
N GLY A 131 -0.54 -2.82 -2.45
CA GLY A 131 0.75 -2.77 -1.78
C GLY A 131 1.52 -4.06 -2.04
N CYS A 132 2.76 -3.95 -2.48
CA CYS A 132 3.65 -5.09 -2.64
C CYS A 132 4.90 -4.92 -1.77
N ILE A 133 5.41 -6.04 -1.26
CA ILE A 133 6.73 -6.09 -0.64
C ILE A 133 7.58 -7.11 -1.37
N GLN A 134 8.73 -6.67 -1.87
CA GLN A 134 9.80 -7.53 -2.34
C GLN A 134 10.77 -7.80 -1.18
N LEU A 135 10.99 -9.08 -0.88
CA LEU A 135 11.88 -9.54 0.18
C LEU A 135 13.07 -10.28 -0.41
N VAL A 136 14.27 -9.81 -0.07
CA VAL A 136 15.50 -10.57 -0.29
C VAL A 136 15.59 -11.64 0.79
N THR A 137 15.16 -12.85 0.46
CA THR A 137 15.11 -13.96 1.42
C THR A 137 16.46 -14.63 1.59
N GLY A 138 17.47 -14.33 0.75
CA GLY A 138 18.80 -14.95 0.79
C GLY A 138 18.83 -16.44 0.44
N ILE A 139 17.72 -17.00 -0.05
CA ILE A 139 17.59 -18.36 -0.56
C ILE A 139 16.74 -18.31 -1.82
N GLY A 140 17.33 -18.67 -2.96
CA GLY A 140 16.63 -18.59 -4.24
C GLY A 140 16.36 -17.14 -4.68
N PRO A 141 15.38 -16.93 -5.56
CA PRO A 141 15.03 -15.60 -6.04
C PRO A 141 14.32 -14.76 -4.97
N ASP A 142 14.35 -13.44 -5.16
CA ASP A 142 13.59 -12.50 -4.33
C ASP A 142 12.10 -12.80 -4.38
N LEU A 143 11.45 -12.68 -3.22
CA LEU A 143 10.03 -12.96 -3.08
C LEU A 143 9.23 -11.67 -3.18
N LEU A 144 8.41 -11.53 -4.22
CA LEU A 144 7.45 -10.44 -4.37
C LEU A 144 6.04 -10.91 -4.00
N ASN A 145 5.45 -10.31 -2.97
CA ASN A 145 4.03 -10.51 -2.64
C ASN A 145 3.27 -9.20 -2.72
N CYS A 146 2.06 -9.26 -3.26
CA CYS A 146 1.18 -8.12 -3.42
C CYS A 146 -0.17 -8.41 -2.75
N VAL A 147 -0.74 -7.38 -2.13
CA VAL A 147 -2.07 -7.42 -1.54
C VAL A 147 -2.90 -6.30 -2.17
N ASP A 148 -4.05 -6.69 -2.71
CA ASP A 148 -5.08 -5.75 -3.14
C ASP A 148 -5.91 -5.31 -1.94
N MET A 149 -6.10 -4.00 -1.83
CA MET A 149 -6.90 -3.35 -0.81
C MET A 149 -7.91 -2.43 -1.49
N THR A 150 -9.06 -2.29 -0.87
CA THR A 150 -10.07 -1.31 -1.26
C THR A 150 -10.11 -0.19 -0.23
N PHE A 151 -10.31 1.04 -0.69
CA PHE A 151 -10.57 2.19 0.17
C PHE A 151 -11.92 2.76 -0.23
N ASP A 152 -12.89 2.70 0.67
CA ASP A 152 -14.28 3.04 0.36
C ASP A 152 -14.63 4.40 0.97
N PRO A 153 -15.04 5.40 0.17
CA PRO A 153 -15.55 6.68 0.67
C PRO A 153 -16.91 6.61 1.35
N GLN A 154 -17.58 5.46 1.34
CA GLN A 154 -18.91 5.28 1.91
C GLN A 154 -18.90 4.51 3.26
N LYS A 155 -17.72 4.23 3.85
CA LYS A 155 -17.61 3.48 5.11
C LYS A 155 -16.85 4.21 6.22
#